data_AF-A0A6P7H9U3-F1
#
_entry.id   AF-A0A6P7H9U3-F1
#
_cell.length_a   1.000
_cell.length_b   1.000
_cell.length_c   1.000
_cell.angle_alpha   90.00
_cell.angle_beta   90.00
_cell.angle_gamma   90.00
#
_symmetry.space_group_name_H-M   'P 1'
#
loop_
_entity.id
_entity.type
_entity.pdbx_description
1 polymer ?
#
loop_
_entity_poly.entity_id
_entity_poly.type
_entity_poly.pdbx_seq_one_letter_code
_entity_poly.pdbx_strand_id
1 'polypeptide(L)'
;MRKHCPRSKNEEKLSTDTRNLMKQRNLITERNDPNREQKREINREVKKAIRKDLRKYNTLKIEQAIENNKDLKCLRRKLNNGKSHIIKLKNKKGEITTNRDELLTIVEDFYGELYKSRRMNQTQKRKR
;
A
#
# COMPACT_ATOMS: atom_id res chain seq x y z
N MET A 1 -22.61 2.17 14.03
CA MET A 1 -21.84 1.13 13.30
C MET A 1 -20.76 1.78 12.44
N ARG A 2 -19.48 1.76 12.85
CA ARG A 2 -18.37 2.29 12.03
C ARG A 2 -18.18 1.33 10.85
N LYS A 3 -18.56 1.77 9.63
CA LYS A 3 -18.28 1.05 8.39
C LYS A 3 -16.76 0.99 8.20
N HIS A 4 -16.13 -0.07 8.69
CA HIS A 4 -14.75 -0.38 8.33
C HIS A 4 -14.76 -0.82 6.87
N CYS A 5 -13.95 -0.19 6.01
CA CYS A 5 -13.70 -0.71 4.69
C CYS A 5 -13.21 -2.17 4.85
N PRO A 6 -13.77 -3.15 4.13
CA PRO A 6 -13.30 -4.52 4.22
C PRO A 6 -11.82 -4.53 3.88
N ARG A 7 -10.99 -5.01 4.81
CA ARG A 7 -9.58 -5.25 4.56
C ARG A 7 -9.52 -6.21 3.38
N SER A 8 -9.05 -5.72 2.24
CA SER A 8 -8.85 -6.53 1.03
C SER A 8 -8.20 -7.85 1.45
N LYS A 9 -8.79 -8.99 1.07
CA LYS A 9 -8.11 -10.28 1.21
C LYS A 9 -6.77 -10.10 0.49
N ASN A 10 -5.67 -10.13 1.22
CA ASN A 10 -4.35 -9.96 0.63
C ASN A 10 -4.16 -11.15 -0.30
N GLU A 11 -4.26 -10.91 -1.62
CA GLU A 11 -3.91 -11.94 -2.59
C GLU A 11 -2.45 -12.34 -2.35
N GLU A 12 -2.24 -13.63 -2.11
CA GLU A 12 -0.94 -14.15 -1.72
C GLU A 12 -0.03 -14.18 -2.94
N LYS A 13 0.84 -13.16 -3.06
CA LYS A 13 1.78 -13.02 -4.18
C LYS A 13 2.90 -14.05 -4.20
N LEU A 14 3.18 -14.68 -3.06
CA LEU A 14 4.27 -15.63 -2.88
C LEU A 14 3.68 -17.00 -2.60
N SER A 15 4.27 -18.03 -3.22
CA SER A 15 3.93 -19.42 -2.97
C SER A 15 4.24 -19.84 -1.53
N THR A 16 3.62 -20.93 -1.11
CA THR A 16 3.93 -21.63 0.15
C THR A 16 5.42 -21.98 0.25
N ASP A 17 6.01 -22.41 -0.86
CA ASP A 17 7.40 -22.87 -0.91
C ASP A 17 8.36 -21.71 -0.68
N THR A 18 8.14 -20.57 -1.34
CA THR A 18 8.93 -19.37 -1.12
C THR A 18 8.82 -18.86 0.32
N ARG A 19 7.63 -18.97 0.94
CA ARG A 19 7.45 -18.62 2.37
C ARG A 19 8.23 -19.56 3.28
N ASN A 20 8.30 -20.84 2.96
CA ASN A 20 9.08 -21.81 3.73
C ASN A 20 10.59 -21.52 3.63
N LEU A 21 11.09 -21.17 2.44
CA LEU A 21 12.48 -20.71 2.25
C LEU A 21 12.77 -19.44 3.08
N MET A 22 11.83 -18.49 3.13
CA MET A 22 11.98 -17.30 3.98
C MET A 22 12.01 -17.63 5.48
N LYS A 23 11.20 -18.59 5.93
CA LYS A 23 11.23 -19.09 7.31
C LYS A 23 12.58 -19.73 7.62
N GLN A 24 13.09 -20.59 6.74
CA GLN A 24 14.42 -21.21 6.91
C GLN A 24 15.53 -20.16 6.99
N ARG A 25 15.50 -19.13 6.12
CA ARG A 25 16.44 -18.00 6.19
C ARG A 25 16.37 -17.26 7.53
N ASN A 26 15.17 -17.03 8.04
CA ASN A 26 14.98 -16.36 9.34
C ASN A 26 15.59 -17.19 10.47
N LEU A 27 15.34 -18.50 10.51
CA LEU A 27 15.93 -19.40 11.51
C LEU A 27 17.47 -19.35 11.51
N ILE A 28 18.10 -19.36 10.33
CA ILE A 28 19.57 -19.26 10.20
C ILE A 28 20.09 -17.89 10.67
N THR A 29 19.29 -16.84 10.50
CA THR A 29 19.64 -15.48 10.93
C THR A 29 19.53 -15.36 12.45
N GLU A 30 18.43 -15.83 13.04
CA GLU A 30 18.16 -15.81 14.48
C GLU A 30 19.16 -16.65 15.28
N ARG A 31 19.60 -17.79 14.74
CA ARG A 31 20.59 -18.68 15.38
C ARG A 31 22.02 -18.15 15.33
N ASN A 32 22.28 -17.00 14.69
CA ASN A 32 23.63 -16.44 14.50
C ASN A 32 24.65 -17.45 13.96
N ASP A 33 24.20 -18.30 13.02
CA ASP A 33 25.04 -19.38 12.48
C ASP A 33 26.35 -18.82 11.87
N PRO A 34 27.54 -19.32 12.25
CA PRO A 34 28.81 -18.83 11.72
C PRO A 34 29.02 -19.22 10.24
N ASN A 35 28.21 -20.12 9.68
CA ASN A 35 28.36 -20.57 8.30
C ASN A 35 27.89 -19.51 7.27
N ARG A 36 28.85 -18.68 6.85
CA ARG A 36 28.66 -17.59 5.89
C ARG A 36 28.24 -18.09 4.50
N GLU A 37 28.67 -19.29 4.09
CA GLU A 37 28.37 -19.84 2.77
C GLU A 37 26.92 -20.30 2.69
N GLN A 38 26.45 -21.04 3.69
CA GLN A 38 25.04 -21.45 3.80
C GLN A 38 24.11 -20.23 3.83
N LYS A 39 24.49 -19.17 4.57
CA LYS A 39 23.76 -17.89 4.56
C LYS A 39 23.71 -17.24 3.18
N ARG A 40 24.80 -17.30 2.41
CA ARG A 40 24.82 -16.73 1.05
C ARG A 40 23.91 -17.53 0.12
N GLU A 41 23.96 -18.85 0.21
CA GLU A 41 23.18 -19.72 -0.67
C GLU A 41 21.68 -19.59 -0.43
N ILE A 42 21.23 -19.66 0.83
CA ILE A 42 19.80 -19.50 1.15
C ILE A 42 19.28 -18.12 0.75
N ASN A 43 20.11 -17.07 0.87
CA ASN A 43 19.73 -15.73 0.44
C ASN A 43 19.60 -15.62 -1.08
N ARG A 44 20.46 -16.30 -1.84
CA ARG A 44 20.36 -16.37 -3.31
C ARG A 44 19.09 -17.10 -3.72
N GLU A 45 18.82 -18.24 -3.08
CA GLU A 45 17.66 -19.07 -3.36
C GLU A 45 16.35 -18.35 -3.05
N VAL A 46 16.23 -17.74 -1.87
CA VAL A 46 15.07 -16.91 -1.49
C VAL A 46 14.85 -15.78 -2.51
N LYS A 47 15.91 -15.05 -2.90
CA LYS A 47 15.81 -13.98 -3.90
C LYS A 47 15.37 -14.50 -5.26
N LYS A 48 15.79 -15.71 -5.66
CA LYS A 48 15.42 -16.34 -6.93
C LYS A 48 13.94 -16.77 -6.89
N ALA A 49 13.51 -17.42 -5.81
CA ALA A 49 12.14 -17.87 -5.59
C ALA A 49 11.15 -16.69 -5.56
N ILE A 50 11.46 -15.63 -4.81
CA ILE A 50 10.64 -14.40 -4.76
C ILE A 50 10.48 -13.79 -6.15
N ARG A 51 11.57 -13.66 -6.92
CA ARG A 51 11.49 -13.09 -8.28
C ARG A 51 10.65 -13.94 -9.21
N LYS A 52 10.76 -15.27 -9.11
CA LYS A 52 9.97 -16.22 -9.90
C LYS A 52 8.47 -16.08 -9.58
N ASP A 53 8.12 -16.05 -8.31
CA ASP A 53 6.73 -15.92 -7.86
C ASP A 53 6.12 -14.57 -8.25
N LEU A 54 6.87 -13.47 -8.08
CA LEU A 54 6.40 -12.15 -8.48
C LEU A 54 6.17 -12.05 -10.00
N ARG A 55 7.05 -12.64 -10.81
CA ARG A 55 6.83 -12.72 -12.27
C ARG A 55 5.58 -13.51 -12.59
N LYS A 56 5.42 -14.70 -12.02
CA LYS A 56 4.24 -15.55 -12.22
C LYS A 56 2.95 -14.83 -11.84
N TYR A 57 2.92 -14.20 -10.66
CA TYR A 57 1.77 -13.42 -10.20
C TYR A 57 1.43 -12.25 -11.13
N ASN A 58 2.43 -11.50 -11.58
CA ASN A 58 2.22 -10.37 -12.49
C ASN A 58 1.71 -10.84 -13.86
N THR A 59 2.26 -11.93 -14.41
CA THR A 59 1.80 -12.54 -15.67
C THR A 59 0.34 -12.96 -15.55
N LEU A 60 -0.04 -13.68 -14.49
CA LEU A 60 -1.43 -14.07 -14.23
C LEU A 60 -2.37 -12.85 -14.15
N LYS A 61 -1.93 -11.74 -13.56
CA LYS A 61 -2.73 -10.52 -13.50
C LYS A 61 -2.89 -9.83 -14.85
N ILE A 62 -1.89 -9.93 -15.71
CA ILE A 62 -1.96 -9.43 -17.10
C ILE A 62 -2.94 -10.29 -17.89
N GLU A 63 -2.81 -11.62 -17.84
CA GLU A 63 -3.72 -12.58 -18.49
C GLU A 63 -5.17 -12.34 -18.07
N GLN A 64 -5.43 -12.26 -16.76
CA GLN A 64 -6.77 -11.94 -16.24
C GLN A 64 -7.28 -10.59 -16.76
N ALA A 65 -6.44 -9.57 -16.89
CA ALA A 65 -6.88 -8.28 -17.43
C ALA A 65 -7.28 -8.37 -18.90
N ILE A 66 -6.52 -9.12 -19.70
CA ILE A 66 -6.81 -9.39 -21.11
C ILE A 66 -8.13 -10.15 -21.24
N GLU A 67 -8.32 -11.25 -20.50
CA GLU A 67 -9.56 -12.05 -20.49
C GLU A 67 -10.80 -11.21 -20.12
N ASN A 68 -10.61 -10.25 -19.22
CA ASN A 68 -11.66 -9.35 -18.79
C ASN A 68 -11.90 -8.15 -19.73
N ASN A 69 -11.24 -8.10 -20.91
CA ASN A 69 -11.26 -6.97 -21.84
C ASN A 69 -10.95 -5.63 -21.17
N LYS A 70 -10.03 -5.64 -20.19
CA LYS A 70 -9.62 -4.45 -19.45
C LYS A 70 -8.33 -3.90 -20.06
N ASP A 71 -8.37 -2.63 -20.41
CA ASP A 71 -7.19 -1.90 -20.84
C ASP A 71 -6.04 -1.97 -19.82
N LEU A 72 -4.82 -1.87 -20.34
CA LEU A 72 -3.59 -1.77 -19.55
C LEU A 72 -3.66 -0.65 -18.50
N LYS A 73 -4.39 0.45 -18.79
CA LYS A 73 -4.65 1.55 -17.86
C LYS A 73 -5.45 1.09 -16.64
N CYS A 74 -6.46 0.24 -16.83
CA CYS A 74 -7.28 -0.32 -15.76
C CYS A 74 -6.47 -1.32 -14.92
N LEU A 75 -5.62 -2.15 -15.55
CA LEU A 75 -4.71 -3.05 -14.86
C LEU A 75 -3.70 -2.28 -14.00
N ARG A 76 -3.03 -1.25 -14.56
CA ARG A 76 -2.03 -0.44 -13.84
C ARG A 76 -2.64 0.26 -12.62
N ARG A 77 -3.88 0.76 -12.72
CA ARG A 77 -4.61 1.30 -11.55
C ARG A 77 -4.81 0.25 -10.47
N LYS A 78 -5.28 -0.95 -10.83
CA LYS A 78 -5.50 -2.04 -9.86
C LYS A 78 -4.21 -2.56 -9.23
N LEU A 79 -3.12 -2.65 -10.00
CA LEU A 79 -1.81 -3.08 -9.51
C LEU A 79 -1.18 -2.01 -8.60
N ASN A 80 -1.37 -0.73 -8.93
CA ASN A 80 -0.95 0.41 -8.14
C ASN A 80 -1.94 0.79 -7.03
N ASN A 81 -2.85 -0.11 -6.63
CA ASN A 81 -3.70 0.11 -5.45
C ASN A 81 -2.86 0.03 -4.17
N GLY A 82 -2.05 1.05 -3.95
CA GLY A 82 -1.42 1.46 -2.70
C GLY A 82 -1.65 2.97 -2.52
N LYS A 83 -1.45 3.48 -1.30
CA LYS A 83 -1.74 4.87 -0.91
C LYS A 83 -1.15 5.85 -1.94
N SER A 84 -1.98 6.39 -2.85
CA SER A 84 -1.54 7.49 -3.70
C SER A 84 -1.24 8.66 -2.77
N HIS A 85 0.02 9.06 -2.68
CA HIS A 85 0.34 10.31 -2.01
C HIS A 85 -0.45 11.43 -2.70
N ILE A 86 -0.97 12.35 -1.91
CA ILE A 86 -1.56 13.57 -2.45
C ILE A 86 -0.39 14.38 -3.00
N ILE A 87 -0.28 14.45 -4.33
CA ILE A 87 0.83 15.12 -5.04
C ILE A 87 0.44 16.56 -5.43
N LYS A 88 -0.86 16.86 -5.46
CA LYS A 88 -1.38 18.18 -5.80
C LYS A 88 -2.71 18.46 -5.12
N LEU A 89 -2.90 19.69 -4.65
CA LEU A 89 -4.16 20.21 -4.13
C LEU A 89 -4.40 21.61 -4.70
N LYS A 90 -5.64 22.07 -4.57
CA LYS A 90 -5.99 23.46 -4.85
C LYS A 90 -5.96 24.25 -3.56
N ASN A 91 -5.34 25.42 -3.60
CA ASN A 91 -5.41 26.41 -2.53
C ASN A 91 -6.81 27.03 -2.44
N LYS A 92 -7.08 27.78 -1.36
CA LYS A 92 -8.30 28.58 -1.18
C LYS A 92 -8.56 29.56 -2.34
N LYS A 93 -7.50 30.01 -3.03
CA LYS A 93 -7.54 30.87 -4.22
C LYS A 93 -7.83 30.11 -5.53
N GLY A 94 -7.93 28.78 -5.50
CA GLY A 94 -8.16 27.93 -6.67
C GLY A 94 -6.92 27.52 -7.45
N GLU A 95 -5.74 28.04 -7.08
CA GLU A 95 -4.44 27.71 -7.68
C GLU A 95 -3.96 26.31 -7.29
N ILE A 96 -3.31 25.61 -8.23
CA ILE A 96 -2.80 24.25 -8.01
C ILE A 96 -1.39 24.32 -7.42
N THR A 97 -1.20 23.72 -6.26
CA THR A 97 0.10 23.60 -5.60
C THR A 97 0.59 22.16 -5.58
N THR A 98 1.90 22.00 -5.74
CA THR A 98 2.61 20.71 -5.70
C THR A 98 3.66 20.66 -4.59
N ASN A 99 3.92 21.79 -3.94
CA ASN A 99 4.88 21.91 -2.84
C ASN A 99 4.34 21.20 -1.59
N ARG A 100 5.16 20.35 -0.97
CA ARG A 100 4.75 19.47 0.12
C ARG A 100 4.32 20.24 1.38
N ASP A 101 5.02 21.31 1.72
CA ASP A 101 4.71 22.09 2.92
C ASP A 101 3.39 22.84 2.73
N GLU A 102 3.16 23.40 1.53
CA GLU A 102 1.89 24.03 1.17
C GLU A 102 0.73 23.02 1.19
N LEU A 103 0.94 21.80 0.68
CA LEU A 103 -0.06 20.73 0.74
C LEU A 103 -0.45 20.40 2.18
N LEU A 104 0.51 20.37 3.10
CA LEU A 104 0.25 20.13 4.52
C LEU A 104 -0.63 21.24 5.11
N THR A 105 -0.26 22.50 4.87
CA THR A 105 -1.00 23.67 5.36
C THR A 105 -2.44 23.68 4.85
N ILE A 106 -2.67 23.36 3.57
CA ILE A 106 -4.02 23.27 3.00
C ILE A 106 -4.85 22.21 3.72
N VAL A 107 -4.24 21.04 3.98
CA VAL A 107 -4.91 19.92 4.65
C VAL A 107 -5.22 20.27 6.11
N GLU A 108 -4.28 20.89 6.82
CA GLU A 108 -4.46 21.35 8.21
C GLU A 108 -5.58 22.38 8.32
N ASP A 109 -5.56 23.40 7.46
CA ASP A 109 -6.61 24.43 7.39
C ASP A 109 -7.98 23.80 7.15
N PHE A 110 -8.08 22.93 6.14
CA PHE A 110 -9.33 22.29 5.75
C PHE A 110 -9.92 21.46 6.89
N TYR A 111 -9.13 20.56 7.48
CA TYR A 111 -9.61 19.74 8.59
C TYR A 111 -9.83 20.56 9.87
N GLY A 112 -9.02 21.60 10.09
CA GLY A 112 -9.21 22.54 11.19
C GLY A 112 -10.57 23.23 11.12
N GLU A 113 -10.94 23.78 9.96
CA GLU A 113 -12.25 24.39 9.72
C GLU A 113 -13.39 23.37 9.86
N LEU A 114 -13.23 22.18 9.27
CA LEU A 114 -14.23 21.11 9.31
C LEU A 114 -14.59 20.70 10.74
N TYR A 115 -13.58 20.53 11.60
CA TYR A 115 -13.82 20.13 12.99
C TYR A 115 -14.24 21.28 13.90
N LYS A 116 -13.80 22.53 13.62
CA LYS A 116 -14.29 23.73 14.31
C LYS A 116 -15.79 23.94 14.07
N SER A 117 -16.25 23.83 12.82
CA SER A 117 -17.68 23.98 12.49
C SER A 117 -18.54 22.89 13.14
N ARG A 118 -18.02 21.66 13.23
CA ARG A 118 -18.72 20.53 13.85
C ARG A 118 -18.88 20.69 15.37
N ARG A 119 -17.92 21.32 16.06
CA ARG A 119 -18.07 21.65 17.49
C ARG A 119 -19.18 22.69 17.70
N MET A 120 -19.24 23.74 16.90
CA MET A 120 -20.25 24.81 17.03
C MET A 120 -21.68 24.27 16.85
N ASN A 121 -21.88 23.37 15.88
CA ASN A 121 -23.17 22.73 15.62
C ASN A 121 -23.62 21.76 16.74
N GLN A 122 -22.69 21.17 17.50
CA GLN A 122 -23.03 20.33 18.66
C GLN A 122 -23.43 21.16 19.89
N THR A 123 -22.79 22.32 20.08
CA THR A 123 -23.10 23.23 21.20
C THR A 123 -24.50 23.83 21.06
N GLN A 124 -24.95 24.10 19.83
CA GLN A 124 -26.29 24.62 19.55
C GLN A 124 -27.40 23.57 19.75
N LYS A 125 -27.13 22.28 19.50
CA LYS A 125 -28.08 21.19 19.77
C LYS A 125 -28.30 20.88 21.26
N ARG A 126 -27.38 21.29 22.15
CA ARG A 126 -27.51 21.11 23.60
C ARG A 126 -28.24 22.23 24.32
N LYS A 127 -28.48 23.36 23.62
CA LYS A 127 -29.22 24.53 24.15
C LYS A 127 -30.67 24.59 23.66
N ARG A 128 -31.14 23.57 22.94
CA ARG A 128 -32.54 23.39 22.51
C ARG A 128 -33.15 22.23 23.25
#